data_AF-A0AA42IWB9-F1
#
_entry.id   AF-A0AA42IWB9-F1
#
_cell.length_a   1.000
_cell.length_b   1.000
_cell.length_c   1.000
_cell.angle_alpha   90.00
_cell.angle_beta   90.00
_cell.angle_gamma   90.00
#
_symmetry.space_group_name_H-M   'P 1'
#
loop_
_entity.id
_entity.type
_entity.pdbx_description
1 polymer ?
#
loop_
_entity_poly.entity_id
_entity_poly.type
_entity_poly.pdbx_seq_one_letter_code
_entity_poly.pdbx_strand_id
1 'polypeptide(L)'
;MVNALTRDHTDIVQRLPRSLLIGAKRLPQGPIPRPKSIDVEGEGMFAIRRISEQAIELEPFGNLMRNVFASGIGVSLVMGTGISIVISIFDPSPLTPLMVLFHLLSPWVAAAFGCFPYFLTRHYSGKFRGGFIRIHRGTRRLYVVTPRDQQLRILEWDQIQALAGYVPTVGAAGYSSQYPLYLIAVDWNQTPPAEVCVSCGNLGWRDGGSSAKELWDCLRIFMEHGADALPKPPPIPPRLSRKETFLRFYRDWADKYRRDLATPKGKRWAILVIPAKILALICIVFPDSLAEFIEYNVPYTSFPKEIDALCGFKEKRVPIMRLNGERIDS
;
A
#
# COMPACT_ATOMS: atom_id res chain seq x y z
N MET A 1 -41.08 6.27 -39.96
CA MET A 1 -40.21 7.44 -39.74
C MET A 1 -39.96 7.58 -38.23
N VAL A 2 -39.25 6.62 -37.63
CA VAL A 2 -38.72 6.67 -36.26
C VAL A 2 -37.56 5.68 -36.26
N ASN A 3 -36.32 6.17 -36.26
CA ASN A 3 -35.07 5.47 -35.88
C ASN A 3 -33.87 6.26 -36.42
N ALA A 4 -33.47 7.31 -35.71
CA ALA A 4 -32.17 7.96 -35.94
C ALA A 4 -31.76 8.89 -34.79
N LEU A 5 -31.94 8.54 -33.51
CA LEU A 5 -31.47 9.40 -32.41
C LEU A 5 -30.99 8.65 -31.14
N THR A 6 -30.42 7.47 -31.32
CA THR A 6 -29.57 6.84 -30.29
C THR A 6 -28.32 6.29 -30.95
N ARG A 7 -27.52 7.18 -31.54
CA ARG A 7 -26.13 6.87 -31.86
C ARG A 7 -25.37 6.84 -30.53
N ASP A 8 -24.97 5.63 -30.16
CA ASP A 8 -24.09 5.28 -29.06
C ASP A 8 -22.94 6.30 -28.89
N HIS A 9 -22.93 7.03 -27.76
CA HIS A 9 -21.76 7.75 -27.27
C HIS A 9 -20.71 6.80 -26.64
N THR A 10 -20.89 5.49 -26.77
CA THR A 10 -20.04 4.46 -26.15
C THR A 10 -18.74 4.20 -26.91
N ASP A 11 -18.65 4.58 -28.20
CA ASP A 11 -17.45 4.41 -29.04
C ASP A 11 -16.35 5.47 -28.82
N ILE A 12 -16.65 6.55 -28.08
CA ILE A 12 -15.69 7.67 -27.87
C ILE A 12 -14.84 7.46 -26.61
N VAL A 13 -15.32 6.68 -25.64
CA VAL A 13 -14.68 6.52 -24.33
C VAL A 13 -13.83 5.25 -24.29
N GLN A 14 -12.53 5.40 -24.03
CA GLN A 14 -11.63 4.27 -23.84
C GLN A 14 -11.96 3.55 -22.53
N ARG A 15 -12.53 2.34 -22.63
CA ARG A 15 -12.93 1.52 -21.47
C ARG A 15 -11.75 0.83 -20.81
N LEU A 16 -11.86 0.58 -19.51
CA LEU A 16 -10.90 -0.24 -18.78
C LEU A 16 -10.95 -1.70 -19.27
N PRO A 17 -9.81 -2.42 -19.22
CA PRO A 17 -9.79 -3.83 -19.59
C PRO A 17 -10.68 -4.63 -18.64
N ARG A 18 -11.54 -5.49 -19.21
CA ARG A 18 -12.49 -6.33 -18.44
C ARG A 18 -11.78 -7.24 -17.43
N SER A 19 -10.51 -7.58 -17.68
CA SER A 19 -9.68 -8.38 -16.77
C SER A 19 -9.52 -7.74 -15.39
N LEU A 20 -9.54 -6.40 -15.30
CA LEU A 20 -9.44 -5.67 -14.03
C LEU A 20 -10.70 -5.85 -13.15
N LEU A 21 -11.83 -6.21 -13.76
CA LEU A 21 -13.12 -6.39 -13.08
C LEU A 21 -13.39 -7.85 -12.67
N ILE A 22 -12.52 -8.78 -13.06
CA ILE A 22 -12.71 -10.21 -12.73
C ILE A 22 -12.62 -10.40 -11.21
N GLY A 23 -13.66 -10.97 -10.62
CA GLY A 23 -13.75 -11.20 -9.17
C GLY A 23 -14.07 -9.96 -8.33
N ALA A 24 -14.13 -8.77 -8.94
CA ALA A 24 -14.49 -7.54 -8.26
C ALA A 24 -15.99 -7.52 -7.90
N LYS A 25 -16.32 -6.99 -6.72
CA LYS A 25 -17.70 -6.88 -6.23
C LYS A 25 -18.14 -5.42 -6.23
N ARG A 26 -19.31 -5.13 -6.80
CA ARG A 26 -19.91 -3.79 -6.72
C ARG A 26 -20.26 -3.45 -5.28
N LEU A 27 -19.84 -2.26 -4.85
CA LEU A 27 -20.24 -1.73 -3.54
C LEU A 27 -21.52 -0.90 -3.73
N PRO A 28 -22.58 -1.18 -2.97
CA PRO A 28 -23.87 -0.52 -3.16
C PRO A 28 -23.79 0.96 -2.77
N GLN A 29 -24.47 1.81 -3.53
CA GLN A 29 -24.74 3.22 -3.19
C GLN A 29 -26.00 3.36 -2.30
N GLY A 30 -26.33 2.35 -1.51
CA GLY A 30 -27.53 2.31 -0.65
C GLY A 30 -27.52 3.40 0.43
N PRO A 31 -28.55 3.47 1.29
CA PRO A 31 -28.63 4.50 2.35
C PRO A 31 -27.37 4.52 3.20
N ILE A 32 -26.94 5.72 3.61
CA ILE A 32 -25.67 5.87 4.32
C ILE A 32 -25.78 5.27 5.71
N PRO A 33 -24.89 4.32 6.05
CA PRO A 33 -24.93 3.69 7.36
C PRO A 33 -24.67 4.74 8.43
N ARG A 34 -25.36 4.62 9.57
CA ARG A 34 -25.05 5.42 10.76
C ARG A 34 -23.57 5.24 11.11
N PRO A 35 -22.87 6.31 11.54
CA PRO A 35 -21.48 6.19 11.95
C PRO A 35 -21.42 5.17 13.10
N LYS A 36 -20.87 3.99 12.82
CA LYS A 36 -20.48 3.08 13.90
C LYS A 36 -19.28 3.71 14.59
N SER A 37 -19.18 3.57 15.91
CA SER A 37 -17.89 3.71 16.58
C SER A 37 -16.97 2.69 15.91
N ILE A 38 -16.06 3.18 15.08
CA ILE A 38 -15.06 2.33 14.46
C ILE A 38 -14.10 2.00 15.61
N ASP A 39 -14.18 0.79 16.16
CA ASP A 39 -13.21 0.29 17.13
C ASP A 39 -11.89 0.06 16.40
N VAL A 40 -11.09 1.11 16.32
CA VAL A 40 -9.77 1.11 15.67
C VAL A 40 -8.72 0.58 16.67
N GLU A 41 -8.81 -0.70 17.04
CA GLU A 41 -7.75 -1.37 17.82
C GLU A 41 -6.70 -2.08 16.96
N GLY A 42 -6.83 -2.04 15.63
CA GLY A 42 -5.82 -2.52 14.68
C GLY A 42 -5.07 -1.37 14.02
N GLU A 43 -3.75 -1.39 14.07
CA GLU A 43 -2.84 -0.43 13.42
C GLU A 43 -3.28 -0.10 11.97
N GLY A 44 -3.63 1.16 11.74
CA GLY A 44 -3.85 1.74 10.41
C GLY A 44 -5.32 1.90 10.06
N MET A 45 -5.89 3.08 10.33
CA MET A 45 -7.15 3.53 9.72
C MET A 45 -7.12 3.27 8.22
N PHE A 46 -7.95 2.33 7.70
CA PHE A 46 -8.33 2.09 6.29
C PHE A 46 -7.54 2.83 5.18
N ALA A 47 -6.20 2.75 5.17
CA ALA A 47 -5.33 3.60 4.35
C ALA A 47 -5.59 5.13 4.38
N ILE A 48 -6.35 5.66 5.34
CA ILE A 48 -6.59 7.09 5.52
C ILE A 48 -5.37 7.69 6.22
N ARG A 49 -4.68 8.59 5.52
CA ARG A 49 -3.45 9.21 6.00
C ARG A 49 -3.70 10.56 6.68
N ARG A 50 -4.56 11.39 6.10
CA ARG A 50 -4.91 12.72 6.63
C ARG A 50 -6.38 13.03 6.38
N ILE A 51 -6.95 13.79 7.31
CA ILE A 51 -8.29 14.36 7.17
C ILE A 51 -8.18 15.85 7.48
N SER A 52 -8.72 16.69 6.61
CA SER A 52 -9.03 18.09 6.86
C SER A 52 -10.55 18.28 6.82
N GLU A 53 -11.02 19.46 7.20
CA GLU A 53 -12.45 19.81 7.11
C GLU A 53 -13.01 19.62 5.68
N GLN A 54 -12.17 19.84 4.66
CA GLN A 54 -12.59 19.88 3.27
C GLN A 54 -12.13 18.68 2.44
N ALA A 55 -11.12 17.92 2.89
CA ALA A 55 -10.60 16.80 2.13
C ALA A 55 -10.12 15.61 2.98
N ILE A 56 -10.17 14.42 2.38
CA ILE A 56 -9.50 13.20 2.87
C ILE A 56 -8.35 12.86 1.95
N GLU A 57 -7.21 12.48 2.53
CA GLU A 57 -6.07 11.90 1.81
C GLU A 57 -5.93 10.42 2.13
N LEU A 58 -5.91 9.60 1.08
CA LEU A 58 -5.75 8.15 1.13
C LEU A 58 -4.41 7.72 0.54
N GLU A 59 -3.87 6.64 1.07
CA GLU A 59 -2.77 5.90 0.45
C GLU A 59 -3.32 4.97 -0.65
N PRO A 60 -2.74 4.97 -1.86
CA PRO A 60 -3.13 4.05 -2.91
C PRO A 60 -2.58 2.64 -2.64
N PHE A 61 -3.32 1.62 -3.07
CA PHE A 61 -2.91 0.22 -2.98
C PHE A 61 -1.59 -0.06 -3.74
N GLY A 62 -1.29 0.74 -4.77
CA GLY A 62 -0.03 0.64 -5.51
C GLY A 62 1.23 0.80 -4.62
N ASN A 63 1.15 1.62 -3.57
CA ASN A 63 2.27 1.79 -2.62
C ASN A 63 2.53 0.48 -1.84
N LEU A 64 1.46 -0.21 -1.43
CA LEU A 64 1.54 -1.50 -0.74
C LEU A 64 2.20 -2.54 -1.65
N MET A 65 1.71 -2.69 -2.88
CA MET A 65 2.25 -3.66 -3.84
C MET A 65 3.74 -3.41 -4.14
N ARG A 66 4.16 -2.15 -4.25
CA ARG A 66 5.56 -1.80 -4.46
C ARG A 66 6.44 -2.22 -3.28
N ASN A 67 5.98 -1.98 -2.05
CA ASN A 67 6.68 -2.45 -0.86
C ASN A 67 6.80 -3.98 -0.84
N VAL A 68 5.76 -4.71 -1.29
CA VAL A 68 5.80 -6.18 -1.42
C VAL A 68 6.88 -6.62 -2.41
N PHE A 69 7.00 -5.99 -3.58
CA PHE A 69 8.05 -6.34 -4.55
C PHE A 69 9.46 -5.99 -4.06
N ALA A 70 9.62 -4.88 -3.33
CA ALA A 70 10.90 -4.53 -2.71
C ALA A 70 11.26 -5.52 -1.58
N SER A 71 10.29 -5.93 -0.76
CA SER A 71 10.44 -6.98 0.27
C SER A 71 10.75 -8.34 -0.36
N GLY A 72 10.23 -8.60 -1.56
CA GLY A 72 10.53 -9.79 -2.36
C GLY A 72 12.03 -10.05 -2.55
N ILE A 73 12.87 -9.02 -2.65
CA ILE A 73 14.34 -9.18 -2.73
C ILE A 73 14.89 -9.81 -1.44
N GLY A 74 14.43 -9.33 -0.28
CA GLY A 74 14.81 -9.87 1.02
C GLY A 74 14.25 -11.27 1.25
N VAL A 75 12.99 -11.52 0.84
CA VAL A 75 12.39 -12.86 0.88
C VAL A 75 13.21 -13.84 0.02
N SER A 76 13.64 -13.43 -1.17
CA SER A 76 14.48 -14.27 -2.03
C SER A 76 15.83 -14.59 -1.42
N LEU A 77 16.48 -13.65 -0.71
CA LEU A 77 17.71 -13.92 0.05
C LEU A 77 17.49 -15.01 1.10
N VAL A 78 16.43 -14.87 1.89
CA VAL A 78 16.09 -15.81 2.96
C VAL A 78 15.74 -17.18 2.38
N MET A 79 14.92 -17.24 1.32
CA MET A 79 14.58 -18.50 0.65
C MET A 79 15.80 -19.18 0.03
N GLY A 80 16.68 -18.44 -0.67
CA GLY A 80 17.90 -19.00 -1.23
C GLY A 80 18.84 -19.56 -0.15
N THR A 81 18.89 -18.91 1.01
CA THR A 81 19.63 -19.41 2.19
C THR A 81 18.99 -20.68 2.75
N GLY A 82 17.68 -20.68 2.95
CA GLY A 82 16.94 -21.84 3.45
C GLY A 82 17.06 -23.06 2.54
N ILE A 83 16.87 -22.87 1.22
CA ILE A 83 17.06 -23.92 0.21
C ILE A 83 18.48 -24.48 0.26
N SER A 84 19.49 -23.61 0.37
CA SER A 84 20.89 -24.05 0.45
C SER A 84 21.14 -24.91 1.68
N ILE A 85 20.66 -24.50 2.85
CA ILE A 85 20.76 -25.26 4.10
C ILE A 85 20.07 -26.62 3.96
N VAL A 86 18.85 -26.65 3.41
CA VAL A 86 18.09 -27.90 3.22
C VAL A 86 18.86 -28.85 2.31
N ILE A 87 19.37 -28.38 1.16
CA ILE A 87 20.17 -29.20 0.25
C ILE A 87 21.40 -29.76 0.96
N SER A 88 22.14 -28.95 1.73
CA SER A 88 23.33 -29.42 2.46
C SER A 88 23.02 -30.46 3.54
N ILE A 89 21.81 -30.45 4.13
CA ILE A 89 21.39 -31.44 5.14
C ILE A 89 21.04 -32.79 4.48
N PHE A 90 20.41 -32.76 3.30
CA PHE A 90 19.91 -33.96 2.64
C PHE A 90 20.87 -34.56 1.60
N ASP A 91 21.93 -33.85 1.21
CA ASP A 91 22.96 -34.37 0.33
C ASP A 91 24.01 -35.18 1.14
N PRO A 92 24.10 -36.51 0.96
CA PRO A 92 25.07 -37.34 1.66
C PRO A 92 26.51 -37.16 1.16
N SER A 93 26.72 -36.40 0.08
CA SER A 93 28.03 -36.17 -0.52
C SER A 93 28.91 -35.30 0.38
N PRO A 94 30.23 -35.56 0.46
CA PRO A 94 31.14 -34.67 1.17
C PRO A 94 31.13 -33.28 0.53
N LEU A 95 31.09 -32.24 1.37
CA LEU A 95 31.09 -30.84 0.93
C LEU A 95 32.38 -30.50 0.17
N THR A 96 32.31 -30.49 -1.15
CA THR A 96 33.42 -30.02 -2.00
C THR A 96 33.52 -28.49 -1.94
N PRO A 97 34.71 -27.90 -2.18
CA PRO A 97 34.86 -26.44 -2.23
C PRO A 97 33.90 -25.75 -3.21
N LEU A 98 33.58 -26.40 -4.33
CA LEU A 98 32.65 -25.90 -5.33
C LEU A 98 31.20 -25.87 -4.80
N MET A 99 30.78 -26.90 -4.06
CA MET A 99 29.45 -26.94 -3.43
C MET A 99 29.32 -25.87 -2.34
N VAL A 100 30.37 -25.66 -1.54
CA VAL A 100 30.41 -24.58 -0.53
C VAL A 100 30.25 -23.22 -1.21
N LEU A 101 30.98 -22.98 -2.31
CA LEU A 101 30.85 -21.75 -3.09
C LEU A 101 29.43 -21.58 -3.65
N PHE A 102 28.84 -22.66 -4.19
CA PHE A 102 27.47 -22.61 -4.72
C PHE A 102 26.44 -22.29 -3.64
N HIS A 103 26.55 -22.90 -2.45
CA HIS A 103 25.69 -22.59 -1.31
C HIS A 103 25.86 -21.14 -0.82
N LEU A 104 27.09 -20.61 -0.84
CA LEU A 104 27.35 -19.21 -0.50
C LEU A 104 26.72 -18.23 -1.51
N LEU A 105 26.76 -18.57 -2.80
CA LEU A 105 26.27 -17.72 -3.89
C LEU A 105 24.75 -17.82 -4.12
N SER A 106 24.13 -18.95 -3.79
CA SER A 106 22.70 -19.23 -4.01
C SER A 106 21.76 -18.14 -3.47
N PRO A 107 21.91 -17.63 -2.23
CA PRO A 107 21.11 -16.50 -1.73
C PRO A 107 21.21 -15.26 -2.61
N TRP A 108 22.41 -14.92 -3.09
CA TRP A 108 22.66 -13.76 -3.94
C TRP A 108 22.05 -13.92 -5.32
N VAL A 109 22.15 -15.12 -5.89
CA VAL A 109 21.50 -15.45 -7.17
C VAL A 109 19.99 -15.34 -7.03
N ALA A 110 19.40 -15.91 -5.97
CA ALA A 110 17.98 -15.79 -5.69
C ALA A 110 17.54 -14.32 -5.52
N ALA A 111 18.32 -13.50 -4.81
CA ALA A 111 18.07 -12.08 -4.65
C ALA A 111 18.13 -11.32 -5.99
N ALA A 112 19.09 -11.65 -6.85
CA ALA A 112 19.21 -11.08 -8.18
C ALA A 112 17.97 -11.39 -9.04
N PHE A 113 17.42 -12.61 -8.94
CA PHE A 113 16.13 -12.94 -9.55
C PHE A 113 14.98 -12.13 -8.93
N GLY A 114 14.99 -11.89 -7.61
CA GLY A 114 14.02 -11.01 -6.94
C GLY A 114 14.08 -9.54 -7.38
N CYS A 115 15.24 -9.06 -7.83
CA CYS A 115 15.37 -7.72 -8.39
C CYS A 115 14.62 -7.57 -9.73
N PHE A 116 14.49 -8.63 -10.53
CA PHE A 116 13.81 -8.58 -11.83
C PHE A 116 12.35 -8.09 -11.74
N PRO A 117 11.45 -8.72 -10.95
CA PRO A 117 10.08 -8.22 -10.80
C PRO A 117 10.03 -6.83 -10.15
N TYR A 118 10.97 -6.51 -9.25
CA TYR A 118 11.07 -5.16 -8.67
C TYR A 118 11.38 -4.10 -9.73
N PHE A 119 12.36 -4.32 -10.61
CA PHE A 119 12.67 -3.38 -11.68
C PHE A 119 11.57 -3.32 -12.75
N LEU A 120 10.95 -4.45 -13.07
CA LEU A 120 9.84 -4.51 -14.01
C LEU A 120 8.66 -3.67 -13.51
N THR A 121 8.28 -3.86 -12.24
CA THR A 121 7.20 -3.10 -11.60
C THR A 121 7.55 -1.62 -11.50
N ARG A 122 8.80 -1.27 -11.17
CA ARG A 122 9.27 0.13 -11.20
C ARG A 122 9.21 0.75 -12.61
N HIS A 123 9.49 -0.04 -13.66
CA HIS A 123 9.42 0.44 -15.03
C HIS A 123 7.97 0.70 -15.47
N TYR A 124 7.04 -0.20 -15.17
CA TYR A 124 5.64 -0.09 -15.59
C TYR A 124 4.79 0.82 -14.69
N SER A 125 4.98 0.75 -13.37
CA SER A 125 4.18 1.50 -12.38
C SER A 125 4.74 2.90 -12.10
N GLY A 126 5.95 3.22 -12.57
CA GLY A 126 6.54 4.56 -12.48
C GLY A 126 7.71 4.69 -11.50
N LYS A 127 8.43 5.81 -11.63
CA LYS A 127 9.66 6.09 -10.88
C LYS A 127 9.42 6.47 -9.41
N PHE A 128 8.20 6.90 -9.07
CA PHE A 128 7.82 7.36 -7.74
C PHE A 128 7.32 6.22 -6.86
N ARG A 129 7.61 6.31 -5.56
CA ARG A 129 7.18 5.36 -4.51
C ARG A 129 5.66 5.17 -4.52
N GLY A 130 4.99 6.22 -4.98
CA GLY A 130 3.64 6.24 -5.54
C GLY A 130 3.05 7.62 -5.30
N GLY A 131 1.73 7.71 -5.21
CA GLY A 131 1.03 8.97 -4.98
C GLY A 131 0.12 8.93 -3.77
N PHE A 132 -0.70 9.95 -3.63
CA PHE A 132 -1.83 9.95 -2.71
C PHE A 132 -3.10 10.24 -3.50
N ILE A 133 -4.23 9.86 -2.94
CA ILE A 133 -5.54 10.13 -3.51
C ILE A 133 -6.20 11.13 -2.58
N ARG A 134 -6.74 12.22 -3.13
CA ARG A 134 -7.44 13.23 -2.34
C ARG A 134 -8.88 13.35 -2.80
N ILE A 135 -9.80 13.26 -1.86
CA ILE A 135 -11.22 13.43 -2.12
C ILE A 135 -11.64 14.69 -1.41
N HIS A 136 -12.13 15.66 -2.18
CA HIS A 136 -12.53 16.96 -1.67
C HIS A 136 -14.06 17.06 -1.60
N ARG A 137 -14.57 17.37 -0.40
CA ARG A 137 -16.00 17.45 -0.09
C ARG A 137 -16.70 18.60 -0.82
N GLY A 138 -16.18 19.82 -0.71
CA GLY A 138 -16.82 21.02 -1.26
C GLY A 138 -16.96 20.99 -2.79
N THR A 139 -15.89 20.71 -3.51
CA THR A 139 -15.91 20.57 -4.97
C THR A 139 -16.44 19.22 -5.47
N ARG A 140 -16.71 18.24 -4.59
CA ARG A 140 -17.09 16.87 -4.95
C ARG A 140 -16.19 16.23 -6.01
N ARG A 141 -14.87 16.37 -5.85
CA ARG A 141 -13.87 15.87 -6.81
C ARG A 141 -12.84 14.98 -6.13
N LEU A 142 -12.39 13.98 -6.88
CA LEU A 142 -11.25 13.14 -6.55
C LEU A 142 -10.05 13.58 -7.39
N TYR A 143 -8.95 13.88 -6.71
CA TYR A 143 -7.66 14.25 -7.28
C TYR A 143 -6.67 13.11 -7.07
N VAL A 144 -6.02 12.67 -8.13
CA VAL A 144 -4.94 11.68 -8.06
C VAL A 144 -3.82 12.07 -9.02
N VAL A 145 -2.57 11.97 -8.57
CA VAL A 145 -1.41 12.13 -9.46
C VAL A 145 -0.90 10.74 -9.79
N THR A 146 -0.93 10.40 -11.08
CA THR A 146 -0.52 9.09 -11.54
C THR A 146 1.00 8.93 -11.45
N PRO A 147 1.54 7.90 -10.75
CA PRO A 147 2.99 7.76 -10.53
C PRO A 147 3.84 7.55 -11.78
N ARG A 148 3.22 7.19 -12.91
CA ARG A 148 3.91 6.88 -14.17
C ARG A 148 4.26 8.14 -14.97
N ASP A 149 3.32 9.04 -15.13
CA ASP A 149 3.35 10.21 -16.00
C ASP A 149 3.24 11.54 -15.21
N GLN A 150 3.05 11.49 -13.90
CA GLN A 150 2.90 12.65 -13.00
C GLN A 150 1.76 13.58 -13.40
N GLN A 151 0.75 13.07 -14.11
CA GLN A 151 -0.39 13.87 -14.52
C GLN A 151 -1.42 13.90 -13.40
N LEU A 152 -1.96 15.11 -13.14
CA LEU A 152 -3.10 15.27 -12.25
C LEU A 152 -4.36 14.80 -12.98
N ARG A 153 -5.02 13.80 -12.42
CA ARG A 153 -6.32 13.32 -12.85
C ARG A 153 -7.37 13.83 -11.89
N ILE A 154 -8.48 14.31 -12.45
CA ILE A 154 -9.60 14.88 -11.71
C ILE A 154 -10.83 14.09 -12.11
N LEU A 155 -11.42 13.41 -11.14
CA LEU A 155 -12.63 12.60 -11.33
C LEU A 155 -13.78 13.21 -10.53
N GLU A 156 -14.96 13.28 -11.14
CA GLU A 156 -16.16 13.78 -10.47
C GLU A 156 -16.72 12.72 -9.53
N TRP A 157 -16.89 13.06 -8.24
CA TRP A 157 -17.31 12.12 -7.19
C TRP A 157 -18.63 11.42 -7.52
N ASP A 158 -19.58 12.18 -8.08
CA ASP A 158 -20.92 11.68 -8.41
C ASP A 158 -20.92 10.67 -9.56
N GLN A 159 -19.83 10.59 -10.34
CA GLN A 159 -19.66 9.61 -11.40
C GLN A 159 -18.86 8.38 -10.96
N ILE A 160 -18.36 8.36 -9.72
CA ILE A 160 -17.52 7.26 -9.21
C ILE A 160 -18.37 6.02 -8.96
N GLN A 161 -17.96 4.94 -9.61
CA GLN A 161 -18.39 3.58 -9.30
C GLN A 161 -17.37 2.95 -8.35
N ALA A 162 -17.84 2.58 -7.16
CA ALA A 162 -17.02 1.92 -6.15
C ALA A 162 -17.14 0.39 -6.27
N LEU A 163 -15.99 -0.29 -6.32
CA LEU A 163 -15.90 -1.74 -6.31
C LEU A 163 -14.90 -2.20 -5.24
N ALA A 164 -15.18 -3.33 -4.60
CA ALA A 164 -14.13 -4.11 -3.97
C ALA A 164 -13.40 -4.89 -5.07
N GLY A 165 -12.21 -4.44 -5.44
CA GLY A 165 -11.34 -5.11 -6.41
C GLY A 165 -10.93 -6.49 -5.94
N TYR A 166 -10.42 -7.33 -6.82
CA TYR A 166 -9.90 -8.65 -6.46
C TYR A 166 -8.46 -8.79 -6.92
N VAL A 167 -7.55 -8.87 -5.95
CA VAL A 167 -6.13 -9.09 -6.21
C VAL A 167 -5.73 -10.41 -5.55
N PRO A 168 -5.55 -11.49 -6.32
CA PRO A 168 -5.03 -12.73 -5.77
C PRO A 168 -3.55 -12.55 -5.44
N THR A 169 -3.14 -13.02 -4.26
CA THR A 169 -1.76 -12.97 -3.79
C THR A 169 -1.32 -14.37 -3.41
N VAL A 170 -0.28 -14.85 -4.08
CA VAL A 170 0.39 -16.11 -3.75
C VAL A 170 1.60 -15.76 -2.89
N GLY A 171 1.64 -16.29 -1.66
CA GLY A 171 2.75 -16.06 -0.74
C GLY A 171 3.13 -17.32 0.03
N ALA A 172 4.08 -17.20 0.95
CA ALA A 172 4.56 -18.33 1.77
C ALA A 172 3.43 -19.01 2.60
N ALA A 173 2.36 -18.27 2.91
CA ALA A 173 1.17 -18.78 3.60
C ALA A 173 0.10 -19.37 2.66
N GLY A 174 0.44 -19.62 1.38
CA GLY A 174 -0.44 -20.16 0.35
C GLY A 174 -1.20 -19.09 -0.45
N TYR A 175 -2.35 -19.49 -1.00
CA TYR A 175 -3.23 -18.59 -1.75
C TYR A 175 -3.97 -17.65 -0.79
N SER A 176 -3.97 -16.37 -1.12
CA SER A 176 -4.74 -15.35 -0.42
C SER A 176 -5.32 -14.34 -1.40
N SER A 177 -6.28 -13.56 -0.93
CA SER A 177 -6.88 -12.49 -1.71
C SER A 177 -6.91 -11.20 -0.89
N GLN A 178 -6.65 -10.10 -1.58
CA GLN A 178 -6.82 -8.74 -1.10
C GLN A 178 -7.90 -8.07 -1.93
N TYR A 179 -8.68 -7.22 -1.27
CA TYR A 179 -9.79 -6.52 -1.89
C TYR A 179 -9.62 -5.01 -1.81
N PRO A 180 -8.72 -4.38 -2.59
CA PRO A 180 -8.60 -2.92 -2.60
C PRO A 180 -9.88 -2.22 -3.04
N LEU A 181 -10.13 -1.02 -2.54
CA LEU A 181 -11.26 -0.21 -3.00
C LEU A 181 -10.91 0.41 -4.37
N TYR A 182 -11.57 -0.04 -5.42
CA TYR A 182 -11.47 0.54 -6.76
C TYR A 182 -12.52 1.64 -6.91
N LEU A 183 -12.05 2.85 -7.19
CA LEU A 183 -12.88 3.99 -7.56
C LEU A 183 -12.72 4.19 -9.07
N ILE A 184 -13.77 3.89 -9.82
CA ILE A 184 -13.76 3.95 -11.29
C ILE A 184 -14.64 5.10 -11.75
N ALA A 185 -14.09 5.98 -12.59
CA ALA A 185 -14.85 7.03 -13.25
C ALA A 185 -14.23 7.35 -14.62
N VAL A 186 -14.94 8.11 -15.44
CA VAL A 186 -14.41 8.60 -16.73
C VAL A 186 -13.67 9.91 -16.48
N ASP A 187 -12.41 9.98 -16.92
CA ASP A 187 -11.67 11.23 -17.00
C ASP A 187 -12.01 11.92 -18.33
N TRP A 188 -12.90 12.93 -18.25
CA TRP A 188 -13.33 13.73 -19.39
C TRP A 188 -12.28 14.77 -19.83
N ASN A 189 -11.25 15.02 -19.01
CA ASN A 189 -10.17 15.95 -19.38
C ASN A 189 -9.12 15.27 -20.26
N GLN A 190 -9.13 13.94 -20.36
CA GLN A 190 -8.27 13.20 -21.26
C GLN A 190 -8.82 13.21 -22.69
N THR A 191 -7.93 13.26 -23.68
CA THR A 191 -8.28 13.10 -25.10
C THR A 191 -7.56 11.87 -25.67
N PRO A 192 -8.28 10.79 -26.05
CA PRO A 192 -9.72 10.58 -25.88
C PRO A 192 -10.12 10.41 -24.40
N PRO A 193 -11.39 10.66 -24.03
CA PRO A 193 -11.89 10.38 -22.68
C PRO A 193 -11.68 8.90 -22.33
N ALA A 194 -11.25 8.61 -21.11
CA ALA A 194 -10.90 7.26 -20.70
C ALA A 194 -11.43 6.93 -19.30
N GLU A 195 -11.82 5.68 -19.09
CA GLU A 195 -12.09 5.18 -17.75
C GLU A 195 -10.78 5.04 -16.96
N VAL A 196 -10.77 5.61 -15.76
CA VAL A 196 -9.64 5.56 -14.83
C VAL A 196 -10.07 4.77 -13.61
N CYS A 197 -9.27 3.77 -13.24
CA CYS A 197 -9.42 3.05 -11.99
C CYS A 197 -8.37 3.55 -10.99
N VAL A 198 -8.85 4.09 -9.87
CA VAL A 198 -8.02 4.49 -8.75
C VAL A 198 -8.16 3.45 -7.66
N SER A 199 -7.07 2.73 -7.39
CA SER A 199 -7.03 1.70 -6.34
C SER A 199 -6.58 2.30 -5.01
N CYS A 200 -7.51 2.41 -4.07
CA CYS A 200 -7.29 2.90 -2.72
C CYS A 200 -6.82 1.75 -1.82
N GLY A 201 -5.91 2.07 -0.90
CA GLY A 201 -5.30 1.13 0.01
C GLY A 201 -6.36 0.48 0.88
N ASN A 202 -6.38 -0.84 0.85
CA ASN A 202 -7.11 -1.63 1.80
C ASN A 202 -6.14 -2.67 2.37
N LEU A 203 -6.13 -2.81 3.70
CA LEU A 203 -5.23 -3.69 4.45
C LEU A 203 -5.90 -5.03 4.82
N GLY A 204 -7.19 -5.20 4.54
CA GLY A 204 -7.93 -6.42 4.86
C GLY A 204 -7.36 -7.65 4.17
N TRP A 205 -6.86 -8.59 4.96
CA TRP A 205 -6.39 -9.89 4.49
C TRP A 205 -7.51 -10.93 4.62
N ARG A 206 -7.92 -11.55 3.50
CA ARG A 206 -8.97 -12.61 3.48
C ARG A 206 -10.33 -12.18 4.03
N ASP A 207 -10.71 -10.94 3.81
CA ASP A 207 -11.92 -10.34 4.37
C ASP A 207 -13.13 -10.34 3.40
N GLY A 208 -12.92 -10.79 2.16
CA GLY A 208 -13.97 -10.88 1.14
C GLY A 208 -14.49 -9.53 0.62
N GLY A 209 -13.80 -8.43 0.91
CA GLY A 209 -14.15 -7.06 0.53
C GLY A 209 -14.87 -6.23 1.60
N SER A 210 -14.96 -6.72 2.85
CA SER A 210 -15.60 -5.97 3.94
C SER A 210 -14.89 -4.67 4.25
N SER A 211 -13.56 -4.67 4.28
CA SER A 211 -12.77 -3.47 4.58
C SER A 211 -12.76 -2.45 3.44
N ALA A 212 -12.93 -2.88 2.18
CA ALA A 212 -13.17 -1.96 1.06
C ALA A 212 -14.55 -1.30 1.17
N LYS A 213 -15.56 -2.07 1.64
CA LYS A 213 -16.88 -1.52 1.93
C LYS A 213 -16.82 -0.53 3.09
N GLU A 214 -16.11 -0.85 4.18
CA GLU A 214 -15.95 0.05 5.33
C GLU A 214 -15.23 1.34 4.95
N LEU A 215 -14.16 1.26 4.14
CA LEU A 215 -13.51 2.45 3.60
C LEU A 215 -14.47 3.26 2.71
N TRP A 216 -15.23 2.61 1.84
CA TRP A 216 -16.23 3.28 1.01
C TRP A 216 -17.29 4.00 1.85
N ASP A 217 -17.80 3.34 2.88
CA ASP A 217 -18.77 3.91 3.81
C ASP A 217 -18.17 5.11 4.57
N CYS A 218 -16.91 5.02 5.01
CA CYS A 218 -16.20 6.15 5.63
C CYS A 218 -16.11 7.36 4.69
N LEU A 219 -15.76 7.14 3.42
CA LEU A 219 -15.68 8.21 2.43
C LEU A 219 -17.04 8.87 2.19
N ARG A 220 -18.12 8.07 2.14
CA ARG A 220 -19.48 8.61 2.00
C ARG A 220 -19.92 9.40 3.23
N ILE A 221 -19.65 8.89 4.44
CA ILE A 221 -19.93 9.60 5.70
C ILE A 221 -19.21 10.94 5.71
N PHE A 222 -17.94 10.98 5.31
CA PHE A 222 -17.19 12.22 5.19
C PHE A 222 -17.81 13.20 4.19
N MET A 223 -18.21 12.73 3.02
CA MET A 223 -18.81 13.58 1.99
C MET A 223 -20.11 14.25 2.47
N GLU A 224 -20.91 13.55 3.29
CA GLU A 224 -22.16 14.10 3.83
C GLU A 224 -21.96 14.91 5.10
N HIS A 225 -21.37 14.28 6.13
CA HIS A 225 -21.33 14.79 7.50
C HIS A 225 -20.03 15.53 7.83
N GLY A 226 -19.02 15.47 6.97
CA GLY A 226 -17.74 16.15 7.17
C GLY A 226 -16.74 15.36 8.03
N ALA A 227 -15.62 16.02 8.37
CA ALA A 227 -14.50 15.41 9.08
C ALA A 227 -14.84 14.98 10.51
N ASP A 228 -15.71 15.72 11.20
CA ASP A 228 -16.05 15.49 12.61
C ASP A 228 -16.81 14.19 12.84
N ALA A 229 -17.43 13.65 11.78
CA ALA A 229 -18.13 12.36 11.82
C ALA A 229 -17.18 11.17 11.71
N LEU A 230 -15.88 11.39 11.46
CA LEU A 230 -14.88 10.34 11.34
C LEU A 230 -13.90 10.33 12.51
N PRO A 231 -13.38 9.15 12.89
CA PRO A 231 -12.25 9.07 13.81
C PRO A 231 -11.04 9.82 13.23
N LYS A 232 -10.29 10.50 14.10
CA LYS A 232 -9.06 11.19 13.70
C LYS A 232 -7.97 10.17 13.37
N PRO A 233 -7.25 10.33 12.23
CA PRO A 233 -6.19 9.41 11.87
C PRO A 233 -5.02 9.52 12.84
N PRO A 234 -4.19 8.47 12.97
CA PRO A 234 -2.94 8.57 13.71
C PRO A 234 -2.06 9.68 13.11
N PRO A 235 -1.25 10.37 13.94
CA PRO A 235 -0.35 11.39 13.43
C PRO A 235 0.63 10.79 12.42
N ILE A 236 0.98 11.56 11.39
CA ILE A 236 1.97 11.13 10.41
C ILE A 236 3.31 10.95 11.13
N PRO A 237 3.95 9.76 11.04
CA PRO A 237 5.24 9.56 11.66
C PRO A 237 6.27 10.52 11.03
N PRO A 238 7.19 11.10 11.83
CA PRO A 238 8.24 11.95 11.31
C PRO A 238 9.13 11.16 10.35
N ARG A 239 9.78 11.87 9.42
CA ARG A 239 10.72 11.25 8.50
C ARG A 239 11.97 10.83 9.26
N LEU A 240 12.10 9.53 9.50
CA LEU A 240 13.28 8.94 10.14
C LEU A 240 14.50 8.98 9.20
N SER A 241 15.70 8.93 9.78
CA SER A 241 16.92 8.70 9.00
C SER A 241 16.91 7.32 8.35
N ARG A 242 17.69 7.11 7.30
CA ARG A 242 17.74 5.83 6.57
C ARG A 242 18.03 4.64 7.48
N LYS A 243 18.95 4.82 8.42
CA LYS A 243 19.32 3.80 9.41
C LYS A 243 18.15 3.52 10.37
N GLU A 244 17.48 4.56 10.83
CA GLU A 244 16.34 4.42 11.73
C GLU A 244 15.12 3.80 11.04
N THR A 245 14.85 4.12 9.78
CA THR A 245 13.78 3.46 9.01
C THR A 245 14.04 1.97 8.88
N PHE A 246 15.28 1.56 8.58
CA PHE A 246 15.65 0.15 8.55
C PHE A 246 15.50 -0.52 9.93
N LEU A 247 15.96 0.14 11.00
CA LEU A 247 15.90 -0.41 12.35
C LEU A 247 14.51 -0.35 13.00
N ARG A 248 13.57 0.43 12.44
CA ARG A 248 12.22 0.59 12.99
C ARG A 248 11.53 -0.76 13.18
N PHE A 249 11.50 -1.59 12.14
CA PHE A 249 10.83 -2.89 12.22
C PHE A 249 11.50 -3.85 13.23
N TYR A 250 12.83 -3.76 13.38
CA TYR A 250 13.54 -4.51 14.42
C TYR A 250 13.18 -4.05 15.83
N ARG A 251 13.01 -2.74 16.04
CA ARG A 251 12.56 -2.17 17.33
C ARG A 251 11.13 -2.59 17.62
N ASP A 252 10.22 -2.44 16.65
CA ASP A 252 8.81 -2.82 16.78
C ASP A 252 8.67 -4.33 17.04
N TRP A 253 9.44 -5.16 16.34
CA TRP A 253 9.52 -6.59 16.60
C TRP A 253 10.05 -6.89 18.00
N ALA A 254 11.12 -6.22 18.44
CA ALA A 254 11.70 -6.44 19.77
C ALA A 254 10.73 -6.07 20.89
N ASP A 255 9.98 -4.98 20.72
CA ASP A 255 8.99 -4.53 21.69
C ASP A 255 7.77 -5.47 21.70
N LYS A 256 7.31 -5.94 20.53
CA LYS A 256 6.28 -6.98 20.45
C LYS A 256 6.75 -8.31 21.07
N TYR A 257 7.98 -8.71 20.80
CA TYR A 257 8.60 -9.91 21.37
C TYR A 257 8.66 -9.87 22.90
N ARG A 258 9.13 -8.74 23.47
CA ARG A 258 9.16 -8.51 24.92
C ARG A 258 7.76 -8.54 25.54
N ARG A 259 6.79 -7.85 24.92
CA ARG A 259 5.40 -7.82 25.39
C ARG A 259 4.79 -9.22 25.39
N ASP A 260 4.95 -9.97 24.31
CA ASP A 260 4.37 -11.31 24.18
C ASP A 260 4.96 -12.27 25.22
N LEU A 261 6.27 -12.24 25.45
CA LEU A 261 6.94 -13.07 26.47
C LEU A 261 6.67 -12.62 27.91
N ALA A 262 6.31 -11.36 28.14
CA ALA A 262 5.92 -10.89 29.47
C ALA A 262 4.59 -11.51 29.92
N THR A 263 3.73 -11.93 29.00
CA THR A 263 2.42 -12.54 29.32
C THR A 263 2.56 -13.94 29.95
N PRO A 264 1.65 -14.36 30.85
CA PRO A 264 1.68 -15.71 31.44
C PRO A 264 1.62 -16.82 30.38
N LYS A 265 0.84 -16.61 29.32
CA LYS A 265 0.74 -17.53 28.18
C LYS A 265 2.06 -17.59 27.40
N GLY A 266 2.70 -16.44 27.17
CA GLY A 266 4.01 -16.36 26.50
C GLY A 266 5.12 -17.08 27.28
N LYS A 267 5.16 -16.91 28.61
CA LYS A 267 6.13 -17.63 29.48
C LYS A 267 5.91 -19.15 29.43
N ARG A 268 4.65 -19.60 29.51
CA ARG A 268 4.31 -21.03 29.48
C ARG A 268 4.71 -21.71 28.16
N TRP A 269 4.66 -20.98 27.05
CA TRP A 269 4.96 -21.49 25.71
C TRP A 269 6.27 -20.95 25.13
N ALA A 270 7.19 -20.46 25.97
CA ALA A 270 8.40 -19.77 25.54
C ALA A 270 9.25 -20.60 24.56
N ILE A 271 9.37 -21.91 24.79
CA ILE A 271 10.13 -22.84 23.91
C ILE A 271 9.62 -22.83 22.47
N LEU A 272 8.32 -22.60 22.24
CA LEU A 272 7.74 -22.51 20.89
C LEU A 272 7.68 -21.06 20.39
N VAL A 273 7.33 -20.13 21.28
CA VAL A 273 7.18 -18.71 20.93
C VAL A 273 8.51 -18.09 20.51
N ILE A 274 9.61 -18.42 21.20
CA ILE A 274 10.94 -17.85 20.91
C ILE A 274 11.40 -18.22 19.49
N PRO A 275 11.48 -19.50 19.08
CA PRO A 275 11.83 -19.86 17.71
C PRO A 275 10.87 -19.28 16.67
N ALA A 276 9.56 -19.29 16.93
CA ALA A 276 8.58 -18.72 16.00
C ALA A 276 8.80 -17.21 15.78
N LYS A 277 9.15 -16.47 16.83
CA LYS A 277 9.45 -15.03 16.75
C LYS A 277 10.77 -14.76 16.04
N ILE A 278 11.80 -15.57 16.29
CA ILE A 278 13.07 -15.50 15.56
C ILE A 278 12.86 -15.82 14.08
N LEU A 279 12.06 -16.82 13.76
CA LEU A 279 11.71 -17.15 12.38
C LEU A 279 10.95 -15.98 11.72
N ALA A 280 10.00 -15.36 12.43
CA ALA A 280 9.34 -14.15 11.94
C ALA A 280 10.30 -12.97 11.75
N LEU A 281 11.32 -12.82 12.60
CA LEU A 281 12.36 -11.81 12.43
C LEU A 281 13.12 -12.00 11.11
N ILE A 282 13.51 -13.25 10.82
CA ILE A 282 14.29 -13.58 9.63
C ILE A 282 13.42 -13.54 8.37
N CYS A 283 12.21 -14.12 8.41
CA CYS A 283 11.38 -14.32 7.23
C CYS A 283 10.43 -13.16 6.91
N ILE A 284 10.18 -12.23 7.85
CA ILE A 284 9.23 -11.12 7.67
C ILE A 284 9.91 -9.78 7.95
N VAL A 285 10.49 -9.61 9.15
CA VAL A 285 11.05 -8.32 9.58
C VAL A 285 12.26 -7.92 8.75
N PHE A 286 13.20 -8.83 8.49
CA PHE A 286 14.37 -8.54 7.65
C PHE A 286 13.98 -8.13 6.22
N PRO A 287 13.12 -8.90 5.50
CA PRO A 287 12.65 -8.49 4.18
C PRO A 287 11.97 -7.12 4.13
N ASP A 288 11.07 -6.84 5.08
CA ASP A 288 10.36 -5.55 5.14
C ASP A 288 11.30 -4.38 5.46
N SER A 289 12.29 -4.61 6.32
CA SER A 289 13.34 -3.63 6.62
C SER A 289 14.18 -3.31 5.38
N LEU A 290 14.56 -4.34 4.61
CA LEU A 290 15.31 -4.18 3.37
C LEU A 290 14.49 -3.42 2.32
N ALA A 291 13.19 -3.72 2.20
CA ALA A 291 12.27 -3.03 1.30
C ALA A 291 12.28 -1.52 1.54
N GLU A 292 12.14 -1.11 2.80
CA GLU A 292 12.14 0.29 3.21
C GLU A 292 13.50 0.96 3.03
N PHE A 293 14.60 0.21 3.18
CA PHE A 293 15.94 0.71 2.88
C PHE A 293 16.18 0.96 1.38
N ILE A 294 15.61 0.11 0.52
CA ILE A 294 15.64 0.26 -0.95
C ILE A 294 14.77 1.44 -1.37
N GLU A 295 13.57 1.57 -0.79
CA GLU A 295 12.59 2.59 -1.12
C GLU A 295 12.82 3.95 -0.42
N TYR A 296 13.81 4.05 0.47
CA TYR A 296 14.07 5.25 1.29
C TYR A 296 14.23 6.54 0.49
N ASN A 297 14.96 6.46 -0.64
CA ASN A 297 15.25 7.61 -1.50
C ASN A 297 14.26 7.76 -2.66
N VAL A 298 13.25 6.91 -2.75
CA VAL A 298 12.27 6.99 -3.83
C VAL A 298 11.25 8.06 -3.45
N PRO A 299 11.10 9.14 -4.26
CA PRO A 299 10.17 10.21 -3.94
C PRO A 299 8.71 9.77 -4.14
N TYR A 300 7.79 10.38 -3.40
CA TYR A 300 6.35 10.34 -3.69
C TYR A 300 6.01 11.39 -4.75
N THR A 301 4.93 11.18 -5.50
CA THR A 301 4.38 12.23 -6.36
C THR A 301 3.79 13.35 -5.51
N SER A 302 4.11 14.60 -5.85
CA SER A 302 3.52 15.79 -5.23
C SER A 302 2.28 16.24 -5.99
N PHE A 303 1.27 16.73 -5.27
CA PHE A 303 0.18 17.48 -5.89
C PHE A 303 0.64 18.89 -6.30
N PRO A 304 -0.02 19.51 -7.29
CA PRO A 304 0.10 20.94 -7.52
C PRO A 304 -0.28 21.74 -6.27
N LYS A 305 0.36 22.89 -6.05
CA LYS A 305 0.19 23.71 -4.83
C LYS A 305 -1.24 24.21 -4.66
N GLU A 306 -1.93 24.39 -5.77
CA GLU A 306 -3.32 24.81 -5.83
C GLU A 306 -4.23 23.76 -5.16
N ILE A 307 -3.97 22.47 -5.42
CA ILE A 307 -4.70 21.36 -4.82
C ILE A 307 -4.32 21.18 -3.34
N ASP A 308 -3.05 21.38 -2.97
CA ASP A 308 -2.64 21.39 -1.56
C ASP A 308 -3.38 22.46 -0.75
N ALA A 309 -3.50 23.66 -1.31
CA ALA A 309 -4.23 24.76 -0.67
C ALA A 309 -5.73 24.48 -0.61
N LEU A 310 -6.33 24.01 -1.71
CA LEU A 310 -7.74 23.66 -1.79
C LEU A 310 -8.11 22.58 -0.76
N CYS A 311 -7.30 21.53 -0.62
CA CYS A 311 -7.55 20.46 0.34
C CYS A 311 -7.18 20.81 1.79
N GLY A 312 -6.67 22.02 2.06
CA GLY A 312 -6.24 22.42 3.41
C GLY A 312 -5.01 21.66 3.92
N PHE A 313 -4.24 21.04 3.03
CA PHE A 313 -3.03 20.28 3.35
C PHE A 313 -1.74 21.06 3.09
N LYS A 314 -1.84 22.37 2.90
CA LYS A 314 -0.68 23.26 2.79
C LYS A 314 0.19 23.06 4.04
N GLU A 315 1.34 22.42 3.87
CA GLU A 315 2.31 22.29 4.95
C GLU A 315 2.60 23.70 5.47
N LYS A 316 2.26 23.98 6.74
CA LYS A 316 2.89 25.07 7.47
C LYS A 316 4.36 24.70 7.50
N ARG A 317 5.15 25.27 6.58
CA ARG A 317 6.61 25.12 6.59
C ARG A 317 7.07 25.60 7.96
N VAL A 318 7.42 24.66 8.84
CA VAL A 318 8.27 24.99 9.97
C VAL A 318 9.57 25.49 9.34
N PRO A 319 9.99 26.73 9.63
CA PRO A 319 11.18 27.29 9.00
C PRO A 319 12.36 26.36 9.28
N ILE A 320 13.00 25.88 8.22
CA ILE A 320 14.22 25.09 8.31
C ILE A 320 15.32 26.04 8.81
N MET A 321 15.47 26.15 10.13
CA MET A 321 16.66 26.80 10.72
C MET A 321 17.83 25.86 10.52
N ARG A 322 18.70 26.20 9.56
CA ARG A 322 20.01 25.58 9.43
C ARG A 322 20.94 26.27 10.43
N LEU A 323 21.27 25.61 11.53
CA LEU A 323 22.41 25.97 12.37
C LEU A 323 23.49 24.91 12.14
N ASN A 324 24.66 25.34 11.67
CA ASN A 324 25.86 24.50 11.49
C ASN A 324 25.72 23.28 10.56
N GLY A 325 24.98 23.40 9.45
CA GLY A 325 25.03 22.42 8.35
C GLY A 325 24.34 21.07 8.61
N GLU A 326 23.89 20.80 9.83
CA GLU A 326 23.04 19.64 10.13
C GLU A 326 21.56 20.01 10.09
N ARG A 327 20.77 19.13 9.47
CA ARG A 327 19.32 19.26 9.36
C ARG A 327 18.70 18.67 10.62
N ILE A 328 18.26 19.55 11.53
CA ILE A 328 17.45 19.16 12.68
C ILE A 328 15.99 19.24 12.23
N ASP A 329 15.38 18.08 11.96
CA ASP A 329 13.93 17.99 11.82
C ASP A 329 13.36 17.98 13.25
N SER A 330 12.68 19.07 13.64
CA SER A 330 12.01 19.25 14.94
C SER A 330 10.68 18.53 15.03
#